data_AF-A0A9D1L747-F1
#
_entry.id   AF-A0A9D1L747-F1
#
_cell.length_a   1.000
_cell.length_b   1.000
_cell.length_c   1.000
_cell.angle_alpha   90.00
_cell.angle_beta   90.00
_cell.angle_gamma   90.00
#
_symmetry.space_group_name_H-M   'P 1'
#
loop_
_entity.id
_entity.type
_entity.pdbx_description
1 polymer ?
#
loop_
_entity_poly.entity_id
_entity_poly.type
_entity_poly.pdbx_seq_one_letter_code
_entity_poly.pdbx_strand_id
1 'polypeptide(L)'
;PDKLNDYIRVSNPAMWLLLAAIIALLLGACVWGIFGKLETKVEVAAQADENGAITCYVPAAVIESVSEGMDVEIGEDVFTISRIDGEPVSATQELGEYLLHTGGLKEGEWVYRVELDGSVPAGVYPAEIITEQISPMSFLTN
;
A
#
# COMPACT_ATOMS: atom_id res chain seq x y z
N PRO A 1 42.74 32.07 -42.00
CA PRO A 1 41.72 32.44 -41.00
C PRO A 1 40.52 31.52 -41.19
N ASP A 2 40.68 30.25 -40.80
CA ASP A 2 39.81 29.16 -41.26
C ASP A 2 39.52 28.15 -40.16
N LYS A 3 39.24 28.64 -38.95
CA LYS A 3 38.77 27.80 -37.83
C LYS A 3 37.62 28.41 -37.04
N LEU A 4 36.83 29.29 -37.66
CA LEU A 4 35.55 29.72 -37.10
C LEU A 4 34.35 28.93 -37.65
N ASN A 5 34.52 28.16 -38.74
CA ASN A 5 33.40 27.55 -39.46
C ASN A 5 33.06 26.11 -39.02
N ASP A 6 33.84 25.51 -38.12
CA ASP A 6 33.60 24.13 -37.63
C ASP A 6 32.66 24.04 -36.42
N TYR A 7 32.23 25.17 -35.85
CA TYR A 7 31.36 25.18 -34.67
C TYR A 7 29.86 25.04 -35.01
N ILE A 8 29.50 25.13 -36.29
CA ILE A 8 28.13 24.91 -36.78
C ILE A 8 28.09 23.67 -37.66
N ARG A 9 28.66 22.55 -37.19
CA ARG A 9 28.22 21.24 -37.67
C ARG A 9 26.93 20.88 -36.94
N VAL A 10 25.89 21.56 -37.41
CA VAL A 10 24.44 21.35 -37.24
C VAL A 10 24.15 20.14 -36.37
N SER A 11 23.62 20.42 -35.17
CA SER A 11 23.06 19.43 -34.24
C SER A 11 22.45 18.27 -35.00
N ASN A 12 23.14 17.13 -34.98
CA ASN A 12 22.71 15.91 -35.66
C ASN A 12 21.27 15.60 -35.22
N PRO A 13 20.30 15.34 -36.12
CA PRO A 13 18.92 15.02 -35.76
C PRO A 13 18.79 13.96 -34.65
N ALA A 14 19.74 13.03 -34.57
CA ALA A 14 19.86 12.06 -33.50
C ALA A 14 20.03 12.70 -32.10
N MET A 15 20.76 13.82 -31.98
CA MET A 15 20.96 14.54 -30.72
C MET A 15 19.67 15.22 -30.25
N TRP A 16 18.87 15.78 -31.17
CA TRP A 16 17.57 16.35 -30.84
C TRP A 16 16.58 15.28 -30.41
N LEU A 17 16.57 14.12 -31.07
CA LEU A 17 15.76 12.98 -30.68
C LEU A 17 16.16 12.45 -29.29
N LEU A 18 17.46 12.35 -29.01
CA LEU A 18 17.95 11.96 -27.69
C LEU A 18 17.53 12.96 -26.60
N LEU A 19 17.68 14.26 -26.86
CA LEU A 19 17.25 15.30 -25.92
C LEU A 19 15.73 15.25 -25.68
N ALA A 20 14.93 15.07 -26.73
CA ALA A 20 13.48 14.92 -26.61
C ALA A 20 13.10 13.68 -25.79
N ALA A 21 13.80 12.56 -25.99
CA ALA A 21 13.59 11.35 -25.20
C ALA A 21 13.92 11.56 -23.71
N ILE A 22 15.02 12.24 -23.41
CA ILE A 22 15.39 12.59 -22.03
C ILE A 22 14.34 13.52 -21.40
N ILE A 23 13.89 14.56 -22.11
CA ILE A 23 12.86 15.47 -21.62
C ILE A 23 11.55 14.72 -21.37
N ALA A 24 11.12 13.84 -22.29
CA ALA A 24 9.92 13.05 -22.13
C ALA A 24 10.02 12.11 -20.91
N LEU A 25 11.17 11.47 -20.70
CA LEU A 25 11.43 10.62 -19.54
C LEU A 25 11.43 11.43 -18.23
N LEU A 26 12.02 12.61 -18.22
CA LEU A 26 12.01 13.52 -17.06
C LEU A 26 10.59 13.99 -16.74
N LEU A 27 9.80 14.39 -17.74
CA LEU A 27 8.41 14.79 -17.54
C LEU A 27 7.58 13.62 -17.00
N GLY A 28 7.75 12.42 -17.56
CA GLY A 28 7.09 11.21 -17.06
C GLY A 28 7.45 10.91 -15.61
N ALA A 29 8.74 10.98 -15.26
CA ALA A 29 9.22 10.78 -13.90
C ALA A 29 8.71 11.87 -12.93
N CYS A 30 8.62 13.13 -13.37
CA CYS A 30 8.07 14.22 -12.57
C CYS A 30 6.57 14.04 -12.31
N VAL A 31 5.79 13.71 -13.34
CA VAL A 31 4.36 13.44 -13.19
C VAL A 31 4.15 12.24 -12.27
N TRP A 32 4.86 11.14 -12.51
CA TRP A 32 4.76 9.96 -11.67
C TRP A 32 5.25 10.23 -10.23
N GLY A 33 6.27 11.05 -10.02
CA GLY A 33 6.77 11.37 -8.69
C GLY A 33 5.83 12.27 -7.86
N ILE A 34 5.04 13.11 -8.52
CA ILE A 34 4.07 14.00 -7.87
C ILE A 34 2.74 13.28 -7.62
N PHE A 35 2.25 12.53 -8.61
CA PHE A 35 0.92 11.91 -8.56
C PHE A 35 0.94 10.43 -8.14
N GLY A 36 2.09 9.78 -8.26
CA GLY A 36 2.26 8.40 -7.80
C GLY A 36 2.23 8.33 -6.28
N LYS A 37 1.66 7.24 -5.77
CA LYS A 37 1.68 6.87 -4.37
C LYS A 37 2.37 5.52 -4.29
N LEU A 38 3.34 5.40 -3.37
CA LEU A 38 3.88 4.12 -2.98
C LEU A 38 3.25 3.78 -1.64
N GLU A 39 2.50 2.67 -1.63
CA GLU A 39 1.79 2.19 -0.45
C GLU A 39 2.49 0.96 0.09
N THR A 40 2.84 1.00 1.37
CA THR A 40 3.25 -0.19 2.12
C THR A 40 1.97 -0.82 2.66
N LYS A 41 1.74 -2.09 2.30
CA LYS A 41 0.53 -2.82 2.66
C LYS A 41 0.86 -4.02 3.53
N VAL A 42 0.00 -4.31 4.50
CA VAL A 42 0.05 -5.50 5.34
C VAL A 42 -1.18 -6.35 5.02
N GLU A 43 -0.94 -7.55 4.49
CA GLU A 43 -2.00 -8.53 4.23
C GLU A 43 -2.49 -9.13 5.55
N VAL A 44 -3.81 -9.08 5.77
CA VAL A 44 -4.48 -9.59 6.96
C VAL A 44 -5.81 -10.25 6.58
N ALA A 45 -6.36 -11.06 7.49
CA ALA A 45 -7.71 -11.58 7.33
C ALA A 45 -8.72 -10.64 7.99
N ALA A 46 -9.78 -10.30 7.25
CA ALA A 46 -10.96 -9.63 7.77
C ALA A 46 -12.13 -10.61 7.91
N GLN A 47 -12.90 -10.46 8.97
CA GLN A 47 -14.15 -11.18 9.19
C GLN A 47 -15.26 -10.18 9.46
N ALA A 48 -16.34 -10.29 8.71
CA ALA A 48 -17.57 -9.55 8.95
C ALA A 48 -18.59 -10.44 9.66
N ASP A 49 -19.19 -9.92 10.73
CA ASP A 49 -20.26 -10.61 11.47
C ASP A 49 -21.61 -10.54 10.72
N GLU A 50 -22.67 -11.13 11.29
CA GLU A 50 -24.02 -11.10 10.70
C GLU A 50 -24.64 -9.69 10.63
N ASN A 51 -24.15 -8.75 11.45
CA ASN A 51 -24.54 -7.33 11.41
C ASN A 51 -23.69 -6.53 10.41
N GLY A 52 -22.69 -7.18 9.81
CA GLY A 52 -21.72 -6.63 8.90
C GLY A 52 -20.62 -5.81 9.56
N ALA A 53 -20.43 -5.91 10.88
CA ALA A 53 -19.30 -5.29 11.58
C ALA A 53 -18.01 -6.02 11.21
N ILE A 54 -16.99 -5.27 10.82
CA ILE A 54 -15.75 -5.81 10.25
C ILE A 54 -14.65 -5.83 11.31
N THR A 55 -14.07 -7.01 11.50
CA THR A 55 -12.93 -7.22 12.39
C THR A 55 -11.77 -7.82 11.61
N CYS A 56 -10.64 -7.13 11.57
CA CYS A 56 -9.38 -7.61 11.05
C CYS A 56 -8.55 -8.27 12.15
N TYR A 57 -7.84 -9.34 11.80
CA TYR A 57 -6.94 -10.06 12.69
C TYR A 57 -5.50 -9.80 12.27
N VAL A 58 -4.81 -8.98 13.05
CA VAL A 58 -3.45 -8.49 12.75
C VAL A 58 -2.44 -9.21 13.63
N PRO A 59 -1.39 -9.85 13.07
CA PRO A 59 -0.34 -10.47 13.88
C PRO A 59 0.34 -9.49 14.82
N ALA A 60 0.62 -9.92 16.06
CA ALA A 60 1.35 -9.11 17.04
C ALA A 60 2.75 -8.68 16.56
N ALA A 61 3.33 -9.40 15.60
CA ALA A 61 4.62 -9.06 15.00
C ALA A 61 4.60 -7.78 14.16
N VAL A 62 3.42 -7.36 13.66
CA VAL A 62 3.26 -6.20 12.76
C VAL A 62 2.31 -5.14 13.32
N ILE A 63 1.78 -5.34 14.54
CA ILE A 63 0.82 -4.40 15.14
C ILE A 63 1.42 -3.00 15.38
N GLU A 64 2.74 -2.89 15.57
CA GLU A 64 3.41 -1.60 15.78
C GLU A 64 3.36 -0.68 14.57
N SER A 65 3.15 -1.21 13.36
CA SER A 65 2.99 -0.41 12.14
C SER A 65 1.52 -0.10 11.82
N VAL A 66 0.58 -0.53 12.68
CA VAL A 66 -0.85 -0.33 12.49
C VAL A 66 -1.37 0.67 13.54
N SER A 67 -2.20 1.61 13.12
CA SER A 67 -2.78 2.64 13.99
C SER A 67 -4.19 3.01 13.54
N GLU A 68 -5.00 3.50 14.48
CA GLU A 68 -6.33 4.05 14.19
C GLU A 68 -6.25 5.15 13.12
N GLY A 69 -7.24 5.19 12.23
CA GLY A 69 -7.28 6.12 11.11
C GLY A 69 -6.53 5.67 9.84
N MET A 70 -5.84 4.52 9.85
CA MET A 70 -5.28 3.94 8.62
C MET A 70 -6.37 3.35 7.73
N ASP A 71 -6.11 3.34 6.43
CA ASP A 71 -7.02 2.76 5.44
C ASP A 71 -6.80 1.25 5.31
N VAL A 72 -7.89 0.52 5.10
CA VAL A 72 -7.93 -0.93 4.91
C VAL A 72 -8.74 -1.23 3.67
N GLU A 73 -8.12 -1.91 2.72
CA GLU A 73 -8.77 -2.32 1.47
C GLU A 73 -9.32 -3.73 1.61
N ILE A 74 -10.60 -3.92 1.29
CA ILE A 74 -11.25 -5.23 1.20
C ILE A 74 -11.90 -5.33 -0.18
N GLY A 75 -11.22 -6.00 -1.10
CA GLY A 75 -11.65 -6.06 -2.51
C GLY A 75 -11.52 -4.71 -3.20
N GLU A 76 -12.64 -4.11 -3.59
CA GLU A 76 -12.67 -2.76 -4.20
C GLU A 76 -13.06 -1.66 -3.19
N ASP A 77 -13.47 -2.04 -1.98
CA ASP A 77 -13.95 -1.12 -0.96
C ASP A 77 -12.80 -0.73 -0.01
N VAL A 78 -12.79 0.54 0.39
CA VAL A 78 -11.82 1.10 1.33
C VAL A 78 -12.53 1.48 2.61
N PHE A 79 -12.00 0.99 3.73
CA PHE A 79 -12.48 1.23 5.08
C PHE A 79 -11.39 1.90 5.91
N THR A 80 -11.74 2.43 7.07
CA THR A 80 -10.77 3.06 7.97
C THR A 80 -10.74 2.32 9.31
N ILE A 81 -9.56 2.15 9.91
CA ILE A 81 -9.43 1.54 11.23
C ILE A 81 -10.07 2.48 12.27
N SER A 82 -11.12 2.00 12.93
CA SER A 82 -11.86 2.75 13.94
C SER A 82 -11.31 2.50 15.33
N ARG A 83 -10.88 1.25 15.61
CA ARG A 83 -10.44 0.85 16.94
C ARG A 83 -9.50 -0.35 16.88
N ILE A 84 -8.48 -0.34 17.74
CA ILE A 84 -7.60 -1.49 17.96
C ILE A 84 -7.83 -2.02 19.37
N ASP A 85 -8.20 -3.29 19.50
CA ASP A 85 -8.32 -3.93 20.81
C ASP A 85 -6.95 -4.03 21.48
N GLY A 86 -6.87 -3.69 22.77
CA GLY A 86 -5.59 -3.72 23.51
C GLY A 86 -5.15 -5.10 23.99
N GLU A 87 -6.04 -6.10 23.95
CA GLU A 87 -5.74 -7.47 24.38
C GLU A 87 -5.59 -8.38 23.17
N PRO A 88 -4.40 -8.97 22.94
CA PRO A 88 -4.21 -9.93 21.86
C PRO A 88 -4.94 -11.22 22.19
N VAL A 89 -5.50 -11.84 21.16
CA VAL A 89 -6.14 -13.16 21.22
C VAL A 89 -5.27 -14.18 20.49
N SER A 90 -5.33 -15.44 20.91
CA SER A 90 -4.62 -16.50 20.19
C SER A 90 -5.42 -16.95 18.97
N ALA A 91 -4.75 -17.10 17.85
CA ALA A 91 -5.29 -17.59 16.60
C ALA A 91 -5.54 -19.10 16.72
N THR A 92 -6.73 -19.49 17.16
CA THR A 92 -7.13 -20.89 17.31
C THR A 92 -8.06 -21.31 16.18
N GLN A 93 -8.33 -22.62 16.06
CA GLN A 93 -9.31 -23.13 15.10
C GLN A 93 -10.74 -22.58 15.29
N GLU A 94 -11.04 -21.99 16.44
CA GLU A 94 -12.33 -21.33 16.70
C GLU A 94 -12.55 -20.08 15.84
N LEU A 95 -11.47 -19.41 15.41
CA LEU A 95 -11.56 -18.30 14.44
C LEU A 95 -11.94 -18.79 13.03
N GLY A 96 -11.83 -20.10 12.79
CA GLY A 96 -12.11 -20.74 11.51
C GLY A 96 -10.86 -20.95 10.67
N GLU A 97 -10.70 -22.16 10.14
CA GLU A 97 -9.56 -22.57 9.32
C GLU A 97 -9.36 -21.68 8.09
N TYR A 98 -10.45 -21.23 7.46
CA TYR A 98 -10.39 -20.35 6.31
C TYR A 98 -9.84 -18.95 6.64
N LEU A 99 -10.13 -18.43 7.83
CA LEU A 99 -9.60 -17.15 8.31
C LEU A 99 -8.11 -17.25 8.56
N LEU A 100 -7.68 -18.31 9.26
CA LEU A 100 -6.27 -18.57 9.51
C LEU A 100 -5.49 -18.68 8.19
N HIS A 101 -6.03 -19.42 7.22
CA HIS A 101 -5.42 -19.56 5.91
C HIS A 101 -5.31 -18.23 5.16
N THR A 102 -6.40 -17.45 5.15
CA THR A 102 -6.46 -16.15 4.44
C THR A 102 -5.49 -15.14 5.03
N GLY A 103 -5.33 -15.12 6.35
CA GLY A 103 -4.42 -14.20 7.05
C GLY A 103 -2.99 -14.72 7.20
N GLY A 104 -2.67 -15.89 6.63
CA GLY A 104 -1.35 -16.52 6.80
C GLY A 104 -1.00 -16.87 8.25
N LEU A 105 -2.00 -16.97 9.12
CA LEU A 105 -1.84 -17.14 10.57
C LEU A 105 -1.55 -18.59 10.92
N LYS A 106 -0.69 -18.79 11.91
CA LYS A 106 -0.45 -20.12 12.50
C LYS A 106 -1.32 -20.33 13.72
N GLU A 107 -1.72 -21.57 13.95
CA GLU A 107 -2.43 -21.93 15.17
C GLU A 107 -1.57 -21.61 16.41
N GLY A 108 -2.15 -20.91 17.37
CA GLY A 108 -1.48 -20.46 18.58
C GLY A 108 -0.77 -19.10 18.46
N GLU A 109 -0.73 -18.50 17.28
CA GLU A 109 -0.14 -17.17 17.06
C GLU A 109 -0.96 -16.07 17.75
N TRP A 110 -0.31 -15.03 18.26
CA TRP A 110 -1.01 -13.91 18.88
C TRP A 110 -1.40 -12.88 17.84
N VAL A 111 -2.70 -12.55 17.81
CA VAL A 111 -3.28 -11.56 16.88
C VAL A 111 -4.09 -10.53 17.65
N TYR A 112 -4.08 -9.30 17.16
CA TYR A 112 -4.91 -8.21 17.64
C TYR A 112 -6.15 -8.08 16.77
N ARG A 113 -7.28 -7.78 17.41
CA ARG A 113 -8.53 -7.48 16.71
C ARG A 113 -8.59 -5.99 16.41
N VAL A 114 -8.86 -5.68 15.15
CA VAL A 114 -8.92 -4.32 14.65
C VAL A 114 -10.29 -4.12 14.02
N GLU A 115 -11.08 -3.23 14.58
CA GLU A 115 -12.41 -2.88 14.08
C GLU A 115 -12.29 -1.80 13.00
N LEU A 116 -13.11 -1.91 11.96
CA LEU A 116 -13.16 -0.93 10.87
C LEU A 116 -14.46 -0.14 10.89
N ASP A 117 -14.39 1.11 10.42
CA ASP A 117 -15.55 1.93 10.13
C ASP A 117 -16.17 1.52 8.80
N GLY A 118 -17.31 0.84 8.86
CA GLY A 118 -18.09 0.46 7.70
C GLY A 118 -18.82 -0.86 7.90
N SER A 119 -19.36 -1.39 6.81
CA SER A 119 -20.05 -2.68 6.84
C SER A 119 -19.98 -3.39 5.51
N VAL A 120 -19.76 -4.71 5.56
CA VAL A 120 -19.83 -5.62 4.41
C VAL A 120 -20.67 -6.84 4.76
N PRO A 121 -21.18 -7.60 3.77
CA PRO A 121 -21.88 -8.84 4.03
C PRO A 121 -21.05 -9.80 4.90
N ALA A 122 -21.73 -10.60 5.72
CA ALA A 122 -21.08 -11.57 6.60
C ALA A 122 -20.19 -12.54 5.80
N GLY A 123 -18.96 -12.70 6.24
CA GLY A 123 -17.97 -13.49 5.51
C GLY A 123 -16.55 -13.25 5.99
N VAL A 124 -15.63 -14.02 5.43
CA VAL A 124 -14.18 -13.85 5.62
C VAL A 124 -13.60 -13.35 4.30
N TYR A 125 -12.79 -12.30 4.38
CA TYR A 125 -12.23 -11.62 3.23
C TYR A 125 -10.73 -11.40 3.42
N PRO A 126 -9.93 -11.48 2.35
CA PRO A 126 -8.58 -10.93 2.37
C PRO A 126 -8.68 -9.41 2.49
N ALA A 127 -7.82 -8.83 3.32
CA ALA A 127 -7.75 -7.39 3.54
C ALA A 127 -6.30 -6.90 3.53
N GLU A 128 -6.10 -5.66 3.08
CA GLU A 128 -4.78 -5.03 3.03
C GLU A 128 -4.81 -3.73 3.83
N ILE A 129 -4.06 -3.65 4.93
CA ILE A 129 -3.92 -2.43 5.71
C ILE A 129 -2.81 -1.57 5.09
N ILE A 130 -3.12 -0.33 4.73
CA ILE A 130 -2.16 0.65 4.22
C ILE A 130 -1.45 1.31 5.41
N THR A 131 -0.24 0.84 5.73
CA THR A 131 0.52 1.30 6.90
C THR A 131 1.39 2.51 6.60
N GLU A 132 1.79 2.69 5.35
CA GLU A 132 2.52 3.86 4.90
C GLU A 132 2.05 4.28 3.52
N GLN A 133 1.91 5.58 3.29
CA GLN A 133 1.62 6.14 1.97
C GLN A 133 2.62 7.27 1.71
N ILE A 134 3.54 7.04 0.77
CA ILE A 134 4.64 7.97 0.48
C ILE A 134 4.60 8.37 -0.99
N SER A 135 4.71 9.67 -1.28
CA SER A 135 4.92 10.12 -2.67
C SER A 135 6.39 9.90 -3.08
N PRO A 136 6.68 9.40 -4.30
CA PRO A 136 8.03 9.09 -4.72
C PRO A 136 8.97 10.32 -4.72
N MET A 137 8.46 11.54 -4.90
CA MET A 137 9.29 12.75 -4.79
C MET A 137 9.80 13.02 -3.36
N SER A 138 9.09 12.58 -2.32
CA SER A 138 9.52 12.84 -0.94
C SER A 138 10.83 12.12 -0.60
N PHE A 139 11.12 10.99 -1.25
CA PHE A 139 12.42 10.28 -1.15
C PHE A 139 13.61 11.08 -1.70
N LEU A 140 13.39 12.06 -2.58
CA LEU A 140 14.47 12.88 -3.15
C LEU A 140 14.79 14.11 -2.30
N THR A 141 13.93 14.45 -1.34
CA THR A 141 14.04 15.68 -0.52
C THR A 141 14.33 15.41 0.96
N ASN A 142 14.48 14.15 1.35
CA ASN A 142 14.84 13.72 2.70
C ASN A 142 16.36 13.51 2.84
#